data_AF-A0A7V9DVS8-F1
#
_entry.id   AF-A0A7V9DVS8-F1
#
_cell.length_a   1.000
_cell.length_b   1.000
_cell.length_c   1.000
_cell.angle_alpha   90.00
_cell.angle_beta   90.00
_cell.angle_gamma   90.00
#
_symmetry.space_group_name_H-M   'P 1'
#
loop_
_entity.id
_entity.type
_entity.pdbx_description
1 polymer ?
#
loop_
_entity_poly.entity_id
_entity_poly.type
_entity_poly.pdbx_seq_one_letter_code
_entity_poly.pdbx_strand_id
1 'polypeptide(L)'
;MDAAEDSKMRRKNVPANSPGASFVPIHGGFRQRALSLGLWFPVFLSSSYFSQIHPPVLDYDHEHEQDEAMSYQTFCGGIFETNCYLLDAPDGQILFDAPDGACDWLESRGAAPRLLLLTHGHFDHVPDVARIKQRFGCKIGCHADTVPMISDPEFFRSYGYALEIAPARPDFVIEAANNREFLGAGFEVLEVPGHSPGSLCFLSRERQLLIGGDVLFAGGVGRWDLPGGDGELLFRGIKTKLFP
;
A
#
# COMPACT_ATOMS: atom_id res chain seq x y z
N MET A 1 -25.70 -24.04 -56.90
CA MET A 1 -24.32 -24.47 -56.60
C MET A 1 -23.85 -23.62 -55.42
N ASP A 2 -24.49 -23.69 -54.25
CA ASP A 2 -24.48 -24.79 -53.24
C ASP A 2 -23.04 -25.04 -52.75
N ALA A 3 -22.68 -25.06 -51.46
CA ALA A 3 -23.33 -25.16 -50.15
C ALA A 3 -22.37 -24.50 -49.12
N ALA A 4 -22.76 -23.79 -48.05
CA ALA A 4 -23.32 -24.22 -46.76
C ALA A 4 -22.52 -25.27 -45.96
N GLU A 5 -21.98 -24.88 -44.79
CA GLU A 5 -21.84 -25.61 -43.50
C GLU A 5 -20.92 -24.76 -42.58
N ASP A 6 -21.38 -24.01 -41.59
CA ASP A 6 -21.96 -24.35 -40.27
C ASP A 6 -21.13 -25.32 -39.42
N SER A 7 -20.51 -24.80 -38.35
CA SER A 7 -20.08 -25.60 -37.18
C SER A 7 -19.93 -24.76 -35.92
N LYS A 8 -21.09 -24.49 -35.31
CA LYS A 8 -21.40 -24.58 -33.87
C LYS A 8 -20.24 -24.55 -32.84
N MET A 9 -20.22 -23.44 -32.10
CA MET A 9 -20.54 -23.37 -30.66
C MET A 9 -20.21 -24.63 -29.82
N ARG A 10 -19.07 -24.62 -29.13
CA ARG A 10 -18.80 -25.54 -28.01
C ARG A 10 -18.98 -24.81 -26.68
N ARG A 11 -20.22 -24.79 -26.20
CA ARG A 11 -20.55 -24.51 -24.79
C ARG A 11 -19.95 -25.64 -23.95
N LYS A 12 -19.01 -25.34 -23.06
CA LYS A 12 -18.59 -26.29 -22.02
C LYS A 12 -19.64 -26.27 -20.91
N ASN A 13 -20.31 -27.40 -20.76
CA ASN A 13 -21.22 -27.71 -19.66
C ASN A 13 -20.45 -27.70 -18.34
N VAL A 14 -20.88 -26.87 -17.38
CA VAL A 14 -20.58 -27.02 -15.96
C VAL A 14 -21.87 -27.53 -15.31
N PRO A 15 -21.86 -28.66 -14.57
CA PRO A 15 -23.06 -29.19 -13.95
C PRO A 15 -23.42 -28.37 -12.70
N ALA A 16 -24.70 -28.04 -12.58
CA ALA A 16 -25.33 -27.47 -11.40
C ALA A 16 -25.96 -28.57 -10.54
N ASN A 17 -25.73 -28.54 -9.22
CA ASN A 17 -26.56 -29.03 -8.11
C ASN A 17 -25.72 -29.12 -6.82
N SER A 18 -26.13 -28.80 -5.58
CA SER A 18 -27.29 -28.12 -4.98
C SER A 18 -26.87 -27.77 -3.50
N PRO A 19 -27.73 -27.33 -2.56
CA PRO A 19 -27.40 -26.29 -1.57
C PRO A 19 -27.13 -26.84 -0.15
N GLY A 20 -26.51 -26.02 0.71
CA GLY A 20 -26.59 -26.25 2.15
C GLY A 20 -25.41 -25.71 2.95
N ALA A 21 -25.49 -24.44 3.35
CA ALA A 21 -24.83 -23.98 4.57
C ALA A 21 -25.72 -22.90 5.19
N SER A 22 -26.56 -23.36 6.11
CA SER A 22 -27.43 -22.55 6.95
C SER A 22 -26.63 -21.64 7.87
N PHE A 23 -26.96 -20.36 7.81
CA PHE A 23 -26.62 -19.34 8.81
C PHE A 23 -27.06 -19.78 10.21
N VAL A 24 -26.16 -19.68 11.19
CA VAL A 24 -26.47 -19.77 12.62
C VAL A 24 -26.04 -18.45 13.28
N PRO A 25 -26.96 -17.63 13.80
CA PRO A 25 -26.61 -16.45 14.56
C PRO A 25 -26.41 -16.84 16.03
N ILE A 26 -25.19 -16.76 16.53
CA ILE A 26 -24.93 -16.82 17.97
C ILE A 26 -25.25 -15.47 18.61
N HIS A 27 -26.41 -15.42 19.25
CA HIS A 27 -26.76 -14.40 20.25
C HIS A 27 -25.92 -14.61 21.51
N GLY A 28 -25.11 -13.64 21.87
CA GLY A 28 -24.35 -13.62 23.12
C GLY A 28 -24.24 -12.21 23.65
N GLY A 29 -25.31 -11.73 24.28
CA GLY A 29 -25.27 -10.49 25.05
C GLY A 29 -24.40 -10.67 26.30
N PHE A 30 -23.44 -9.76 26.50
CA PHE A 30 -22.84 -9.55 27.81
C PHE A 30 -22.86 -8.06 28.18
N ARG A 31 -23.21 -7.86 29.44
CA ARG A 31 -23.66 -6.62 30.06
C ARG A 31 -22.51 -5.63 30.24
N GLN A 32 -22.87 -4.35 30.09
CA GLN A 32 -22.17 -3.21 30.65
C GLN A 32 -21.90 -3.40 32.16
N ARG A 33 -20.67 -3.13 32.58
CA ARG A 33 -20.37 -2.57 33.91
C ARG A 33 -19.29 -1.50 33.77
N ALA A 34 -19.73 -0.26 33.87
CA ALA A 34 -18.90 0.85 34.31
C ALA A 34 -18.68 0.74 35.83
N LEU A 35 -17.49 1.14 36.30
CA LEU A 35 -17.11 1.61 37.65
C LEU A 35 -15.59 1.88 37.58
N SER A 36 -15.16 3.13 37.41
CA SER A 36 -14.89 4.15 38.44
C SER A 36 -13.40 4.23 38.81
N LEU A 37 -12.79 5.34 38.38
CA LEU A 37 -11.87 6.24 39.10
C LEU A 37 -10.93 5.66 40.18
N GLY A 38 -9.63 5.89 39.98
CA GLY A 38 -8.61 5.75 41.02
C GLY A 38 -7.22 6.18 40.56
N LEU A 39 -6.97 7.49 40.49
CA LEU A 39 -5.62 8.07 40.46
C LEU A 39 -4.87 7.70 41.75
N TRP A 40 -3.64 7.18 41.68
CA TRP A 40 -2.61 7.39 42.72
C TRP A 40 -1.20 7.39 42.07
N PHE A 41 -0.49 8.50 42.25
CA PHE A 41 0.92 8.76 41.91
C PHE A 41 1.81 8.47 43.16
N PRO A 42 3.16 8.56 43.08
CA PRO A 42 4.09 7.47 43.35
C PRO A 42 4.66 7.45 44.78
N VAL A 43 5.26 6.32 45.17
CA VAL A 43 6.10 6.22 46.38
C VAL A 43 7.57 6.28 45.97
N PHE A 44 8.25 7.35 46.41
CA PHE A 44 9.70 7.46 46.48
C PHE A 44 10.24 6.63 47.64
N LEU A 45 11.32 5.87 47.41
CA LEU A 45 12.21 5.36 48.45
C LEU A 45 13.65 5.66 48.05
N SER A 46 14.25 6.60 48.78
CA SER A 46 15.68 6.88 48.79
C SER A 46 16.38 6.05 49.86
N SER A 47 17.53 5.43 49.55
CA SER A 47 18.76 5.51 50.37
C SER A 47 19.91 4.73 49.72
N SER A 48 20.84 5.49 49.14
CA SER A 48 22.29 5.53 49.38
C SER A 48 23.19 4.27 49.35
N TYR A 49 24.35 4.49 48.70
CA TYR A 49 25.68 3.87 48.84
C TYR A 49 26.02 2.59 48.04
N PHE A 50 26.71 2.77 46.90
CA PHE A 50 28.07 2.23 46.75
C PHE A 50 28.91 3.05 45.75
N SER A 51 30.21 3.06 46.00
CA SER A 51 31.23 3.97 45.50
C SER A 51 31.84 3.54 44.15
N GLN A 52 32.25 4.55 43.36
CA GLN A 52 33.43 4.60 42.48
C GLN A 52 33.56 3.62 41.29
N ILE A 53 33.49 4.17 40.06
CA ILE A 53 34.62 4.35 39.11
C ILE A 53 34.05 5.08 37.88
N HIS A 54 34.52 6.30 37.61
CA HIS A 54 34.23 7.02 36.36
C HIS A 54 35.37 6.77 35.36
N PRO A 55 35.12 6.22 34.16
CA PRO A 55 36.03 6.43 33.03
C PRO A 55 35.88 7.87 32.50
N PRO A 56 36.91 8.46 31.89
CA PRO A 56 36.80 9.78 31.28
C PRO A 56 35.78 9.73 30.15
N VAL A 57 34.77 10.60 30.25
CA VAL A 57 33.84 10.90 29.16
C VAL A 57 34.67 11.56 28.07
N LEU A 58 34.84 10.87 26.95
CA LEU A 58 35.22 11.52 25.69
C LEU A 58 34.01 12.35 25.28
N ASP A 59 34.10 13.67 25.46
CA ASP A 59 33.20 14.61 24.80
C ASP A 59 33.43 14.45 23.30
N TYR A 60 32.64 13.58 22.68
CA TYR A 60 32.41 13.62 21.25
C TYR A 60 31.40 14.74 21.07
N ASP A 61 31.87 15.90 20.63
CA ASP A 61 31.05 16.94 20.05
C ASP A 61 30.34 16.33 18.83
N HIS A 62 29.21 15.68 19.07
CA HIS A 62 28.19 15.57 18.04
C HIS A 62 27.64 16.98 17.88
N GLU A 63 28.25 17.73 16.96
CA GLU A 63 27.50 18.67 16.17
C GLU A 63 26.27 17.91 15.68
N HIS A 64 25.13 18.16 16.34
CA HIS A 64 23.83 17.74 15.87
C HIS A 64 23.61 18.47 14.55
N GLU A 65 24.13 17.92 13.46
CA GLU A 65 23.45 18.00 12.18
C GLU A 65 22.02 17.62 12.48
N GLN A 66 21.13 18.57 12.26
CA GLN A 66 19.71 18.39 12.49
C GLN A 66 19.31 17.14 11.71
N ASP A 67 18.90 16.09 12.43
CA ASP A 67 18.11 15.00 11.88
C ASP A 67 16.87 15.69 11.28
N GLU A 68 16.95 16.11 10.02
CA GLU A 68 15.77 16.34 9.20
C GLU A 68 15.15 14.95 8.97
N ALA A 69 14.52 14.43 10.02
CA ALA A 69 13.66 13.27 9.97
C ALA A 69 12.57 13.61 8.96
N MET A 70 12.80 13.21 7.73
CA MET A 70 11.95 13.59 6.61
C MET A 70 10.52 13.13 6.86
N SER A 71 9.60 14.08 6.86
CA SER A 71 8.19 13.86 7.13
C SER A 71 7.52 13.17 5.95
N TYR A 72 6.74 12.13 6.24
CA TYR A 72 5.65 11.71 5.36
C TYR A 72 4.33 11.97 6.07
N GLN A 73 3.29 12.19 5.26
CA GLN A 73 1.92 12.33 5.74
C GLN A 73 1.11 11.16 5.21
N THR A 74 0.13 10.72 6.01
CA THR A 74 -0.72 9.58 5.65
C THR A 74 -2.18 10.03 5.56
N PHE A 75 -2.87 9.48 4.58
CA PHE A 75 -4.33 9.48 4.47
C PHE A 75 -4.81 8.03 4.43
N CYS A 76 -5.98 7.78 5.03
CA CYS A 76 -6.66 6.50 4.99
C CYS A 76 -8.09 6.79 4.51
N GLY A 77 -8.50 6.13 3.43
CA GLY A 77 -9.74 6.47 2.73
C GLY A 77 -10.34 5.33 1.94
N GLY A 78 -11.48 5.63 1.30
CA GLY A 78 -12.30 4.63 0.62
C GLY A 78 -12.95 3.61 1.56
N ILE A 79 -13.77 2.73 0.99
CA ILE A 79 -14.51 1.70 1.74
C ILE A 79 -13.63 0.56 2.25
N PHE A 80 -12.37 0.49 1.79
CA PHE A 80 -11.37 -0.50 2.18
C PHE A 80 -10.32 0.05 3.14
N GLU A 81 -10.45 1.32 3.57
CA GLU A 81 -9.52 1.95 4.51
C GLU A 81 -8.07 1.91 4.00
N THR A 82 -7.90 2.08 2.69
CA THR A 82 -6.61 2.00 2.00
C THR A 82 -5.74 3.20 2.37
N ASN A 83 -4.48 2.94 2.68
CA ASN A 83 -3.51 3.97 3.02
C ASN A 83 -2.90 4.61 1.78
N CYS A 84 -2.65 5.91 1.88
CA CYS A 84 -1.99 6.75 0.90
C CYS A 84 -0.90 7.54 1.63
N TYR A 85 0.29 7.63 1.03
CA TYR A 85 1.44 8.26 1.66
C TYR A 85 1.98 9.40 0.80
N LEU A 86 2.05 10.61 1.36
CA LEU A 86 2.70 11.76 0.74
C LEU A 86 4.06 11.96 1.39
N LEU A 87 5.13 11.68 0.63
CA LEU A 87 6.51 11.84 1.06
C LEU A 87 7.07 13.15 0.52
N ASP A 88 7.69 13.94 1.39
CA ASP A 88 8.52 15.08 0.98
C ASP A 88 9.88 14.54 0.50
N ALA A 89 10.18 14.71 -0.79
CA ALA A 89 11.48 14.40 -1.39
C ALA A 89 12.19 15.70 -1.84
N PRO A 90 13.52 15.70 -2.03
CA PRO A 90 14.29 16.92 -2.32
C PRO A 90 13.74 17.79 -3.47
N ASP A 91 13.29 17.17 -4.57
CA ASP A 91 12.80 17.90 -5.74
C ASP A 91 11.26 18.04 -5.79
N GLY A 92 10.56 17.64 -4.73
CA GLY A 92 9.12 17.79 -4.56
C GLY A 92 8.44 16.56 -3.99
N GLN A 93 7.11 16.63 -3.88
CA GLN A 93 6.35 15.60 -3.19
C GLN A 93 6.05 14.37 -4.06
N ILE A 94 6.19 13.19 -3.45
CA ILE A 94 5.84 11.89 -4.04
C ILE A 94 4.63 11.34 -3.31
N LEU A 95 3.56 11.06 -4.04
CA LEU A 95 2.40 10.33 -3.54
C LEU A 95 2.56 8.84 -3.84
N PHE A 96 2.27 7.99 -2.87
CA PHE A 96 2.15 6.54 -3.04
C PHE A 96 0.70 6.13 -2.88
N ASP A 97 0.16 5.51 -3.94
CA ASP A 97 -1.24 5.11 -4.11
C ASP A 97 -2.25 6.28 -4.00
N ALA A 98 -3.46 6.07 -4.51
CA ALA A 98 -4.49 7.10 -4.65
C ALA A 98 -5.90 6.52 -4.39
N PRO A 99 -6.20 6.14 -3.14
CA PRO A 99 -7.53 5.68 -2.74
C PRO A 99 -8.58 6.77 -2.85
N ASP A 100 -9.85 6.39 -2.77
CA ASP A 100 -10.97 7.33 -2.79
C ASP A 100 -10.87 8.37 -1.66
N GLY A 101 -10.96 9.65 -2.04
CA GLY A 101 -10.79 10.80 -1.16
C GLY A 101 -9.36 11.34 -1.06
N ALA A 102 -8.36 10.68 -1.66
CA ALA A 102 -6.98 11.15 -1.64
C ALA A 102 -6.80 12.50 -2.35
N CYS A 103 -7.54 12.75 -3.44
CA CYS A 103 -7.47 14.02 -4.16
C CYS A 103 -7.95 15.18 -3.28
N ASP A 104 -9.09 15.01 -2.61
CA ASP A 104 -9.68 16.04 -1.75
C ASP A 104 -8.80 16.26 -0.50
N TRP A 105 -8.21 15.19 0.03
CA TRP A 105 -7.23 15.27 1.11
C TRP A 105 -6.02 16.13 0.70
N LEU A 106 -5.41 15.88 -0.47
CA LEU A 106 -4.29 16.68 -0.98
C LEU A 106 -4.64 18.17 -1.08
N GLU A 107 -5.82 18.48 -1.63
CA GLU A 107 -6.30 19.86 -1.73
C GLU A 107 -6.44 20.53 -0.36
N SER A 108 -7.04 19.81 0.60
CA SER A 108 -7.23 20.32 1.97
C SER A 108 -5.92 20.64 2.69
N ARG A 109 -4.83 19.98 2.30
CA ARG A 109 -3.48 20.16 2.85
C ARG A 109 -2.67 21.22 2.09
N GLY A 110 -3.19 21.75 0.98
CA GLY A 110 -2.41 22.60 0.08
C GLY A 110 -1.20 21.87 -0.52
N ALA A 111 -1.27 20.54 -0.63
CA ALA A 111 -0.20 19.71 -1.18
C ALA A 111 -0.10 19.83 -2.71
N ALA A 112 1.07 19.55 -3.26
CA ALA A 112 1.33 19.60 -4.70
C ALA A 112 2.27 18.45 -5.11
N PRO A 113 1.76 17.20 -5.15
CA PRO A 113 2.56 16.07 -5.59
C PRO A 113 3.05 16.29 -7.02
N ARG A 114 4.34 16.06 -7.25
CA ARG A 114 4.93 16.09 -8.59
C ARG A 114 4.97 14.70 -9.21
N LEU A 115 4.88 13.67 -8.38
CA LEU A 115 4.92 12.28 -8.77
C LEU A 115 3.89 11.46 -7.99
N LEU A 116 3.19 10.56 -8.68
CA LEU A 116 2.31 9.54 -8.12
C LEU A 116 2.87 8.17 -8.51
N LEU A 117 3.30 7.40 -7.52
CA LEU A 117 3.80 6.05 -7.66
C LEU A 117 2.75 5.05 -7.17
N LEU A 118 2.43 4.05 -7.98
CA LEU A 118 1.49 3.00 -7.59
C LEU A 118 2.26 1.76 -7.14
N THR A 119 1.92 1.24 -5.96
CA THR A 119 2.43 -0.05 -5.47
C THR A 119 1.86 -1.19 -6.33
N HIS A 120 0.59 -1.10 -6.68
CA HIS A 120 -0.10 -2.01 -7.59
C HIS A 120 -1.41 -1.39 -8.09
N GLY A 121 -2.20 -2.13 -8.86
CA GLY A 121 -3.37 -1.60 -9.57
C GLY A 121 -4.72 -2.03 -9.04
N HIS A 122 -4.85 -2.50 -7.80
CA HIS A 122 -6.19 -2.85 -7.29
C HIS A 122 -7.08 -1.62 -7.14
N PHE A 123 -8.38 -1.87 -7.26
CA PHE A 123 -9.40 -0.84 -7.43
C PHE A 123 -9.57 0.08 -6.21
N ASP A 124 -9.00 -0.27 -5.06
CA ASP A 124 -9.00 0.55 -3.85
C ASP A 124 -7.76 1.44 -3.75
N HIS A 125 -6.67 1.14 -4.48
CA HIS A 125 -5.45 1.95 -4.57
C HIS A 125 -5.47 2.98 -5.71
N VAL A 126 -6.41 2.86 -6.65
CA VAL A 126 -6.44 3.65 -7.89
C VAL A 126 -7.65 4.58 -8.15
N PRO A 127 -8.72 4.68 -7.32
CA PRO A 127 -9.89 5.51 -7.62
C PRO A 127 -9.58 6.96 -8.02
N ASP A 128 -8.64 7.59 -7.33
CA ASP A 128 -8.35 9.02 -7.48
C ASP A 128 -7.17 9.32 -8.42
N VAL A 129 -6.56 8.31 -9.05
CA VAL A 129 -5.38 8.48 -9.93
C VAL A 129 -5.62 9.51 -11.02
N ALA A 130 -6.75 9.38 -11.75
CA ALA A 130 -7.08 10.29 -12.84
C ALA A 130 -7.36 11.72 -12.34
N ARG A 131 -8.10 11.85 -11.22
CA ARG A 131 -8.41 13.14 -10.60
C ARG A 131 -7.14 13.86 -10.15
N ILE A 132 -6.22 13.15 -9.50
CA ILE A 132 -4.95 13.69 -9.03
C ILE A 132 -4.07 14.13 -10.20
N LYS A 133 -3.94 13.31 -11.25
CA LYS A 133 -3.19 13.71 -12.46
C LYS A 133 -3.77 14.96 -13.11
N GLN A 134 -5.10 15.03 -13.26
CA GLN A 134 -5.76 16.21 -13.82
C GLN A 134 -5.58 17.45 -12.95
N ARG A 135 -5.65 17.29 -11.62
CA ARG A 135 -5.67 18.41 -10.69
C ARG A 135 -4.29 19.00 -10.40
N PHE A 136 -3.27 18.15 -10.31
CA PHE A 136 -1.92 18.53 -9.90
C PHE A 136 -0.88 18.42 -11.03
N GLY A 137 -1.22 17.76 -12.15
CA GLY A 137 -0.29 17.59 -13.27
C GLY A 137 0.90 16.67 -12.96
N CYS A 138 0.80 15.85 -11.91
CA CYS A 138 1.86 14.94 -11.50
C CYS A 138 2.11 13.85 -12.56
N LYS A 139 3.35 13.37 -12.64
CA LYS A 139 3.67 12.17 -13.43
C LYS A 139 3.21 10.93 -12.67
N ILE A 140 2.73 9.93 -13.40
CA ILE A 140 2.33 8.62 -12.86
C ILE A 140 3.39 7.59 -13.23
N GLY A 141 3.87 6.83 -12.24
CA GLY A 141 4.71 5.66 -12.43
C GLY A 141 4.09 4.41 -11.83
N CYS A 142 4.11 3.28 -12.54
CA CYS A 142 3.62 1.99 -12.04
C CYS A 142 4.36 0.83 -12.71
N HIS A 143 4.14 -0.40 -12.25
CA HIS A 143 4.62 -1.58 -12.97
C HIS A 143 3.90 -1.76 -14.31
N ALA A 144 4.51 -2.48 -15.26
CA ALA A 144 3.91 -2.77 -16.57
C ALA A 144 2.58 -3.53 -16.45
N ASP A 145 2.48 -4.49 -15.53
CA ASP A 145 1.24 -5.26 -15.28
C ASP A 145 0.13 -4.42 -14.61
N THR A 146 0.48 -3.28 -14.00
CA THR A 146 -0.49 -2.33 -13.43
C THR A 146 -1.10 -1.42 -14.50
N VAL A 147 -0.41 -1.23 -15.63
CA VAL A 147 -0.87 -0.36 -16.73
C VAL A 147 -2.31 -0.66 -17.17
N PRO A 148 -2.70 -1.90 -17.52
CA PRO A 148 -4.08 -2.18 -17.95
C PRO A 148 -5.10 -1.88 -16.85
N MET A 149 -4.77 -2.08 -15.57
CA MET A 149 -5.69 -1.87 -14.45
C MET A 149 -6.12 -0.41 -14.29
N ILE A 150 -5.24 0.52 -14.64
CA ILE A 150 -5.51 1.97 -14.52
C ILE A 150 -5.88 2.64 -15.84
N SER A 151 -5.54 2.04 -16.98
CA SER A 151 -5.72 2.68 -18.30
C SER A 151 -6.88 2.11 -19.12
N ASP A 152 -7.32 0.87 -18.84
CA ASP A 152 -8.46 0.25 -19.51
C ASP A 152 -9.71 0.35 -18.63
N PRO A 153 -10.72 1.15 -19.03
CA PRO A 153 -11.97 1.29 -18.26
C PRO A 153 -12.77 -0.02 -18.15
N GLU A 154 -12.52 -1.01 -19.02
CA GLU A 154 -13.20 -2.32 -18.99
C GLU A 154 -12.45 -3.36 -18.13
N PHE A 155 -11.23 -3.07 -17.66
CA PHE A 155 -10.38 -4.06 -17.00
C PHE A 155 -11.12 -4.74 -15.83
N PHE A 156 -11.59 -3.97 -14.85
CA PHE A 156 -12.30 -4.51 -13.68
C PHE A 156 -13.65 -5.14 -14.05
N ARG A 157 -14.36 -4.57 -15.04
CA ARG A 157 -15.64 -5.13 -15.53
C ARG A 157 -15.46 -6.50 -16.15
N SER A 158 -14.34 -6.75 -16.84
CA SER A 158 -14.00 -8.06 -17.39
C SER A 158 -13.83 -9.14 -16.32
N TYR A 159 -13.49 -8.76 -15.08
CA TYR A 159 -13.41 -9.62 -13.91
C TYR A 159 -14.69 -9.62 -13.05
N GLY A 160 -15.78 -9.00 -13.52
CA GLY A 160 -17.08 -9.01 -12.84
C GLY A 160 -17.28 -7.91 -11.79
N TYR A 161 -16.37 -6.94 -11.70
CA TYR A 161 -16.52 -5.80 -10.80
C TYR A 161 -17.26 -4.66 -11.52
N ALA A 162 -18.44 -4.28 -11.01
CA ALA A 162 -19.22 -3.15 -11.50
C ALA A 162 -18.67 -1.83 -10.93
N LEU A 163 -17.45 -1.47 -11.31
CA LEU A 163 -16.74 -0.28 -10.85
C LEU A 163 -16.63 0.75 -11.98
N GLU A 164 -16.74 2.02 -11.61
CA GLU A 164 -16.51 3.17 -12.48
C GLU A 164 -15.28 3.92 -11.99
N ILE A 165 -14.10 3.50 -12.47
CA ILE A 165 -12.83 4.19 -12.20
C ILE A 165 -12.43 4.94 -13.47
N ALA A 166 -12.18 6.24 -13.32
CA ALA A 166 -11.74 7.06 -14.45
C ALA A 166 -10.34 6.61 -14.90
N PRO A 167 -10.14 6.32 -16.20
CA PRO A 167 -8.87 5.81 -16.68
C PRO A 167 -7.79 6.89 -16.66
N ALA A 168 -6.56 6.47 -16.37
CA ALA A 168 -5.36 7.29 -16.44
C ALA A 168 -4.23 6.54 -17.16
N ARG A 169 -3.52 7.25 -18.04
CA ARG A 169 -2.34 6.70 -18.69
C ARG A 169 -1.10 6.98 -17.81
N PRO A 170 -0.32 5.94 -17.44
CA PRO A 170 0.95 6.15 -16.75
C PRO A 170 1.95 6.85 -17.67
N ASP A 171 2.82 7.67 -17.08
CA ASP A 171 3.85 8.42 -17.81
C ASP A 171 5.11 7.59 -18.01
N PHE A 172 5.37 6.63 -17.12
CA PHE A 172 6.48 5.68 -17.26
C PHE A 172 6.19 4.37 -16.51
N VAL A 173 6.89 3.31 -16.91
CA VAL A 173 6.88 2.03 -16.19
C VAL A 173 8.06 1.92 -15.23
N ILE A 174 7.86 1.14 -14.17
CA ILE A 174 8.84 0.91 -13.11
C ILE A 174 9.21 -0.57 -13.12
N GLU A 175 10.51 -0.82 -13.15
CA GLU A 175 11.13 -2.13 -13.01
C GLU A 175 11.85 -2.20 -11.66
N ALA A 176 12.06 -3.41 -11.15
CA ALA A 176 12.87 -3.62 -9.96
C ALA A 176 14.30 -3.08 -10.15
N ALA A 177 14.82 -2.41 -9.14
CA ALA A 177 16.14 -1.78 -9.19
C ALA A 177 16.73 -1.66 -7.78
N ASN A 178 18.03 -1.93 -7.64
CA ASN A 178 18.73 -1.79 -6.36
C ASN A 178 18.99 -0.33 -5.96
N ASN A 179 18.91 0.59 -6.92
CA ASN A 179 18.98 2.02 -6.63
C ASN A 179 18.27 2.77 -7.75
N ARG A 180 17.16 3.41 -7.41
CA ARG A 180 16.40 4.27 -8.32
C ARG A 180 16.00 5.52 -7.56
N GLU A 181 16.27 6.67 -8.17
CA GLU A 181 15.90 7.95 -7.61
C GLU A 181 14.56 8.43 -8.15
N PHE A 182 13.74 8.95 -7.26
CA PHE A 182 12.50 9.64 -7.56
C PHE A 182 12.53 10.99 -6.87
N LEU A 183 12.52 12.08 -7.64
CA LEU A 183 12.59 13.45 -7.12
C LEU A 183 13.73 13.67 -6.09
N GLY A 184 14.90 13.09 -6.34
CA GLY A 184 16.08 13.16 -5.45
C GLY A 184 16.03 12.21 -4.24
N ALA A 185 14.95 11.47 -4.02
CA ALA A 185 14.88 10.43 -2.99
C ALA A 185 15.25 9.06 -3.57
N GLY A 186 16.22 8.38 -2.96
CA GLY A 186 16.70 7.06 -3.38
C GLY A 186 15.88 5.90 -2.81
N PHE A 187 15.57 4.93 -3.66
CA PHE A 187 14.84 3.71 -3.30
C PHE A 187 15.45 2.46 -3.94
N GLU A 188 15.45 1.38 -3.17
CA GLU A 188 15.42 0.02 -3.70
C GLU A 188 13.97 -0.30 -4.09
N VAL A 189 13.75 -0.56 -5.38
CA VAL A 189 12.45 -0.96 -5.91
C VAL A 189 12.42 -2.48 -6.01
N LEU A 190 11.55 -3.10 -5.21
CA LEU A 190 11.43 -4.54 -5.10
C LEU A 190 10.12 -4.99 -5.75
N GLU A 191 10.19 -5.83 -6.76
CA GLU A 191 8.98 -6.48 -7.30
C GLU A 191 8.61 -7.69 -6.43
N VAL A 192 7.44 -7.69 -5.80
CA VAL A 192 6.96 -8.76 -4.94
C VAL A 192 5.56 -9.19 -5.38
N PRO A 193 5.43 -9.91 -6.51
CA PRO A 193 4.15 -10.29 -7.05
C PRO A 193 3.50 -11.38 -6.20
N GLY A 194 2.18 -11.55 -6.37
CA GLY A 194 1.41 -12.63 -5.76
C GLY A 194 0.19 -12.14 -5.00
N HIS A 195 0.21 -10.92 -4.44
CA HIS A 195 -1.02 -10.21 -4.11
C HIS A 195 -1.70 -9.68 -5.37
N SER A 196 -0.93 -8.94 -6.17
CA SER A 196 -1.26 -8.52 -7.52
C SER A 196 -0.09 -8.87 -8.45
N PRO A 197 -0.32 -9.11 -9.75
CA PRO A 197 0.72 -8.99 -10.76
C PRO A 197 1.41 -7.62 -10.65
N GLY A 198 2.73 -7.61 -10.75
CA GLY A 198 3.50 -6.37 -10.74
C GLY A 198 3.51 -5.57 -9.43
N SER A 199 3.14 -6.16 -8.29
CA SER A 199 3.26 -5.47 -6.99
C SER A 199 4.70 -5.00 -6.74
N LEU A 200 4.87 -3.72 -6.41
CA LEU A 200 6.13 -3.08 -6.11
C LEU A 200 6.17 -2.62 -4.65
N CYS A 201 7.30 -2.86 -4.00
CA CYS A 201 7.67 -2.22 -2.74
C CYS A 201 8.79 -1.20 -2.98
N PHE A 202 8.75 -0.08 -2.26
CA PHE A 202 9.77 0.96 -2.32
C PHE A 202 10.48 1.02 -0.96
N LEU A 203 11.71 0.53 -0.92
CA LEU A 203 12.55 0.51 0.28
C LEU A 203 13.54 1.65 0.24
N SER A 204 13.44 2.58 1.18
CA SER A 204 14.47 3.59 1.43
C SER A 204 15.28 3.17 2.65
N ARG A 205 16.51 2.69 2.42
CA ARG A 205 17.42 2.29 3.52
C ARG A 205 17.86 3.46 4.37
N GLU A 206 18.15 4.59 3.73
CA GLU A 206 18.49 5.84 4.40
C GLU A 206 17.40 6.22 5.43
N ARG A 207 16.13 6.05 5.04
CA ARG A 207 14.97 6.46 5.84
C ARG A 207 14.40 5.35 6.71
N GLN A 208 14.95 4.15 6.65
CA GLN A 208 14.39 2.94 7.28
C GLN A 208 12.89 2.77 6.99
N LEU A 209 12.48 3.10 5.75
CA LEU A 209 11.07 3.16 5.33
C LEU A 209 10.81 2.15 4.21
N LEU A 210 9.72 1.39 4.34
CA LEU A 210 9.20 0.52 3.29
C LEU A 210 7.77 0.93 2.96
N ILE A 211 7.55 1.39 1.72
CA ILE A 211 6.20 1.46 1.14
C ILE A 211 5.92 0.11 0.48
N GLY A 212 5.24 -0.77 1.20
CA GLY A 212 5.07 -2.18 0.80
C GLY A 212 3.83 -2.49 -0.03
N GLY A 213 2.89 -1.55 -0.14
CA GLY A 213 1.53 -1.86 -0.63
C GLY A 213 0.93 -3.04 0.13
N ASP A 214 0.13 -3.82 -0.57
CA ASP A 214 -0.55 -5.00 -0.03
C ASP A 214 0.32 -6.26 -0.05
N VAL A 215 1.62 -6.13 0.25
CA VAL A 215 2.54 -7.26 0.36
C VAL A 215 2.65 -7.71 1.82
N LEU A 216 2.93 -6.77 2.72
CA LEU A 216 3.20 -7.03 4.13
C LEU A 216 2.42 -6.05 5.01
N PHE A 217 1.71 -6.59 5.99
CA PHE A 217 0.95 -5.83 6.98
C PHE A 217 1.47 -6.07 8.39
N ALA A 218 1.09 -5.21 9.33
CA ALA A 218 1.32 -5.44 10.74
C ALA A 218 0.61 -6.74 11.18
N GLY A 219 1.39 -7.80 11.40
CA GLY A 219 0.86 -9.11 11.78
C GLY A 219 0.22 -9.92 10.65
N GLY A 220 0.42 -9.55 9.37
CA GLY A 220 -0.22 -10.22 8.24
C GLY A 220 0.44 -9.97 6.89
N VAL A 221 -0.19 -10.47 5.83
CA VAL A 221 0.22 -10.29 4.42
C VAL A 221 -1.01 -10.02 3.57
N GLY A 222 -0.80 -9.49 2.36
CA GLY A 222 -1.86 -9.37 1.37
C GLY A 222 -2.53 -10.70 1.05
N ARG A 223 -3.82 -10.66 0.72
CA ARG A 223 -4.52 -11.81 0.15
C ARG A 223 -4.01 -12.12 -1.26
N TRP A 224 -4.18 -13.34 -1.75
CA TRP A 224 -3.66 -13.79 -3.05
C TRP A 224 -4.70 -14.54 -3.89
N ASP A 225 -5.97 -14.44 -3.53
CA ASP A 225 -7.10 -15.15 -4.13
C ASP A 225 -7.89 -14.28 -5.12
N LEU A 226 -7.41 -13.06 -5.41
CA LEU A 226 -7.91 -12.20 -6.48
C LEU A 226 -7.30 -12.61 -7.83
N PRO A 227 -7.89 -12.18 -8.98
CA PRO A 227 -7.34 -12.48 -10.30
C PRO A 227 -5.87 -12.07 -10.43
N GLY A 228 -5.02 -13.02 -10.84
CA GLY A 228 -3.57 -12.82 -10.93
C GLY A 228 -2.79 -13.01 -9.61
N GLY A 229 -3.48 -13.31 -8.51
CA GLY A 229 -2.87 -13.64 -7.24
C GLY A 229 -2.25 -15.04 -7.20
N ASP A 230 -1.14 -15.17 -6.47
CA ASP A 230 -0.39 -16.40 -6.23
C ASP A 230 0.32 -16.32 -4.88
N GLY A 231 -0.14 -17.14 -3.92
CA GLY A 231 0.41 -17.16 -2.58
C GLY A 231 1.86 -17.66 -2.53
N GLU A 232 2.24 -18.62 -3.37
CA GLU A 232 3.62 -19.13 -3.38
C GLU A 232 4.59 -18.03 -3.84
N LEU A 233 4.22 -17.27 -4.88
CA LEU A 233 4.98 -16.11 -5.34
C LEU A 233 5.10 -15.05 -4.23
N LEU A 234 3.99 -14.71 -3.59
CA LEU A 234 3.95 -13.70 -2.53
C LEU A 234 4.87 -14.08 -1.37
N PHE A 235 4.69 -15.28 -0.80
CA PHE A 235 5.49 -15.73 0.34
C PHE A 235 6.96 -15.89 0.00
N ARG A 236 7.27 -16.37 -1.22
CA ARG A 236 8.67 -16.48 -1.66
C ARG A 236 9.30 -15.09 -1.77
N GLY A 237 8.61 -14.13 -2.40
CA GLY A 237 9.12 -12.77 -2.55
C GLY A 237 9.31 -12.04 -1.22
N ILE A 238 8.37 -12.18 -0.28
CA ILE A 238 8.52 -11.65 1.08
C ILE A 238 9.78 -12.23 1.74
N LYS A 239 9.95 -13.56 1.71
CA LYS A 239 11.08 -14.24 2.35
C LYS A 239 12.43 -13.90 1.73
N THR A 240 12.50 -13.69 0.42
CA THR A 240 13.80 -13.49 -0.27
C THR A 240 14.17 -12.02 -0.46
N LYS A 241 13.20 -11.09 -0.39
CA LYS A 241 13.42 -9.67 -0.65
C LYS A 241 13.17 -8.76 0.55
N LEU A 242 12.26 -9.13 1.47
CA LEU A 242 11.86 -8.27 2.60
C LEU A 242 12.36 -8.75 3.95
N PHE A 243 12.49 -10.05 4.15
CA PHE A 243 13.08 -10.62 5.36
C PHE A 243 14.55 -10.97 5.10
N PRO A 244 15.52 -10.31 5.77
CA PRO A 244 16.92 -10.70 5.70
C PRO A 244 17.17 -12.08 6.33
#